data_AF-A0A237K072-F1
#
_entry.id   AF-A0A237K072-F1
#
_cell.length_a   1.000
_cell.length_b   1.000
_cell.length_c   1.000
_cell.angle_alpha   90.00
_cell.angle_beta   90.00
_cell.angle_gamma   90.00
#
_symmetry.space_group_name_H-M   'P 1'
#
loop_
_entity.id
_entity.type
_entity.pdbx_description
1 polymer ?
#
loop_
_entity_poly.entity_id
_entity_poly.type
_entity_poly.pdbx_seq_one_letter_code
_entity_poly.pdbx_strand_id
1 'polypeptide(L)'
;MIDKVVRNLLLTFFFCKMTKIINFLTTIIVKKKKICYNEFKLRNRKQKGVIMWVLGFILFMIFFYSNNSKKIKKLENKIKKLERKEKGNAEMSRLLQEMIGKEPIITGVYIGPDNWEVVDVDEEWVKLRSVDNTGKEKFKLQRIEDIQTVEFDGE
;
A
#
# COMPACT_ATOMS: atom_id res chain seq x y z
N MET A 1 -78.42 60.15 -17.88
CA MET A 1 -77.23 60.07 -18.77
C MET A 1 -75.90 60.20 -18.02
N ILE A 2 -75.80 61.09 -17.02
CA ILE A 2 -74.56 61.42 -16.30
C ILE A 2 -73.96 60.20 -15.54
N ASP A 3 -74.79 59.36 -14.92
CA ASP A 3 -74.35 58.20 -14.14
C ASP A 3 -73.55 57.16 -14.96
N LYS A 4 -73.89 56.99 -16.25
CA LYS A 4 -73.24 56.03 -17.16
C LYS A 4 -71.84 56.50 -17.57
N VAL A 5 -71.65 57.82 -17.72
CA VAL A 5 -70.37 58.42 -18.11
C VAL A 5 -69.37 58.37 -16.94
N VAL A 6 -69.83 58.72 -15.74
CA VAL A 6 -69.01 58.67 -14.52
C VAL A 6 -68.53 57.25 -14.24
N ARG A 7 -69.42 56.25 -14.38
CA ARG A 7 -69.08 54.83 -14.22
C ARG A 7 -68.04 54.35 -15.21
N ASN A 8 -68.14 54.78 -16.48
CA ASN A 8 -67.20 54.39 -17.52
C ASN A 8 -65.79 54.98 -17.29
N LEU A 9 -65.71 56.22 -16.82
CA LEU A 9 -64.43 56.88 -16.50
C LEU A 9 -63.76 56.28 -15.25
N LEU A 10 -64.58 55.88 -14.27
CA LEU A 10 -64.12 55.15 -13.09
C LEU A 10 -63.54 53.78 -13.50
N LEU A 11 -64.25 53.03 -14.34
CA LEU A 11 -63.83 51.73 -14.87
C LEU A 11 -62.50 51.84 -15.64
N THR A 12 -62.35 52.80 -16.56
CA THR A 12 -61.10 52.97 -17.33
C THR A 12 -59.92 53.33 -16.43
N PHE A 13 -60.12 54.15 -15.40
CA PHE A 13 -59.10 54.42 -14.38
C PHE A 13 -58.69 53.16 -13.61
N PHE A 14 -59.67 52.35 -13.18
CA PHE A 14 -59.40 51.07 -12.52
C PHE A 14 -58.64 50.10 -13.43
N PHE A 15 -59.07 49.94 -14.69
CA PHE A 15 -58.37 49.08 -15.65
C PHE A 15 -56.93 49.56 -15.90
N CYS A 16 -56.70 50.87 -16.07
CA CYS A 16 -55.35 51.42 -16.25
C CYS A 16 -54.44 51.14 -15.03
N LYS A 17 -55.00 51.26 -13.81
CA LYS A 17 -54.28 50.94 -12.57
C LYS A 17 -53.99 49.44 -12.45
N MET A 18 -54.94 48.59 -12.83
CA MET A 18 -54.77 47.12 -12.87
C MET A 18 -53.69 46.71 -13.88
N THR A 19 -53.65 47.30 -15.07
CA THR A 19 -52.59 47.01 -16.06
C THR A 19 -51.20 47.39 -15.56
N LYS A 20 -51.07 48.52 -14.85
CA LYS A 20 -49.80 48.91 -14.22
C LYS A 20 -49.35 47.91 -13.15
N ILE A 21 -50.28 47.44 -12.32
CA ILE A 21 -50.00 46.42 -11.29
C ILE A 21 -49.57 45.10 -11.95
N ILE A 22 -50.25 44.67 -13.01
CA ILE A 22 -49.90 43.46 -13.76
C ILE A 22 -48.49 43.58 -14.36
N ASN A 23 -48.16 44.70 -15.00
CA ASN A 23 -46.82 44.93 -15.57
C ASN A 23 -45.72 44.97 -14.51
N PHE A 24 -46.01 45.50 -13.33
CA PHE A 24 -45.09 45.46 -12.20
C PHE A 24 -44.85 44.03 -11.70
N LEU A 25 -45.92 43.23 -11.57
CA LEU A 25 -45.83 41.83 -11.16
C LEU A 25 -45.07 40.98 -12.20
N THR A 26 -45.32 41.16 -13.50
CA THR A 26 -44.60 40.42 -14.55
C THR A 26 -43.11 40.74 -14.54
N THR A 27 -42.73 42.00 -14.31
CA THR A 27 -41.32 42.42 -14.23
C THR A 27 -40.60 41.77 -13.04
N ILE A 28 -41.26 41.68 -11.88
CA ILE A 28 -40.73 40.99 -10.70
C ILE A 28 -40.56 39.49 -10.97
N ILE A 29 -41.56 38.85 -11.58
CA ILE A 29 -41.53 37.41 -11.90
C ILE A 29 -40.39 37.09 -12.87
N VAL A 30 -40.21 37.90 -13.92
CA VAL A 30 -39.12 37.74 -14.90
C VAL A 30 -37.77 37.89 -14.21
N LYS A 31 -37.61 38.88 -13.32
CA LYS A 31 -36.36 39.10 -12.58
C LYS A 31 -36.05 37.92 -11.65
N LYS A 32 -37.04 37.39 -10.91
CA LYS A 32 -36.87 36.19 -10.06
C LYS A 32 -36.50 34.95 -10.85
N LYS A 33 -37.15 34.70 -12.00
CA LYS A 33 -36.80 33.57 -12.88
C LYS A 33 -35.35 33.67 -13.38
N LYS A 34 -34.90 34.87 -13.77
CA LYS A 34 -33.54 35.10 -14.27
C LYS A 34 -32.49 34.85 -13.18
N ILE A 35 -32.74 35.27 -11.95
CA ILE A 35 -31.84 35.03 -10.80
C ILE A 35 -31.74 33.51 -10.53
N CYS A 36 -32.88 32.82 -10.46
CA CYS A 36 -32.92 31.37 -10.21
C CYS A 36 -32.17 30.57 -11.30
N TYR A 37 -32.38 30.91 -12.58
CA TYR A 37 -31.66 30.28 -13.69
C TYR A 37 -30.13 30.48 -13.57
N ASN A 38 -29.70 31.70 -13.22
CA ASN A 38 -28.28 32.00 -13.12
C ASN A 38 -27.60 31.27 -11.95
N GLU A 39 -28.27 31.16 -10.80
CA GLU A 39 -27.78 30.40 -9.65
C GLU A 39 -27.67 28.90 -9.97
N PHE A 40 -28.69 28.32 -10.59
CA PHE A 40 -28.68 26.92 -11.02
C PHE A 40 -27.56 26.65 -12.04
N LYS A 41 -27.36 27.56 -12.99
CA LYS A 41 -26.27 27.47 -13.98
C LYS A 41 -24.89 27.55 -13.32
N LEU A 42 -24.71 28.37 -12.29
CA LEU A 42 -23.48 28.46 -11.52
C LEU A 42 -23.23 27.20 -10.68
N ARG A 43 -24.28 26.66 -10.03
CA ARG A 43 -24.21 25.41 -9.26
C ARG A 43 -23.79 24.23 -10.14
N ASN A 44 -24.41 24.07 -11.30
CA ASN A 44 -24.03 23.03 -12.26
C ASN A 44 -22.61 23.19 -12.78
N ARG A 45 -22.16 24.42 -13.07
CA ARG A 45 -20.77 24.66 -13.49
C ARG A 45 -19.76 24.31 -12.39
N LYS A 46 -20.05 24.69 -11.14
CA LYS A 46 -19.21 24.33 -9.98
C LYS A 46 -19.18 22.81 -9.78
N GLN A 47 -20.33 22.14 -9.82
CA GLN A 47 -20.42 20.69 -9.65
C GLN A 47 -19.66 19.95 -10.77
N LYS A 48 -19.79 20.37 -12.03
CA LYS A 48 -19.00 19.82 -13.15
C LYS A 48 -17.49 20.02 -12.95
N GLY A 49 -17.07 21.19 -12.47
CA GLY A 49 -15.67 21.47 -12.15
C GLY A 49 -15.12 20.56 -11.05
N VAL A 50 -15.90 20.36 -9.98
CA VAL A 50 -15.54 19.44 -8.88
C VAL A 50 -15.43 18.00 -9.38
N ILE A 51 -16.41 17.52 -10.16
CA ILE A 51 -16.38 16.16 -10.72
C ILE A 51 -15.15 15.97 -11.61
N MET A 52 -14.81 16.96 -12.44
CA MET A 52 -13.63 16.90 -13.31
C MET A 52 -12.32 16.86 -12.51
N TRP A 53 -12.23 17.64 -11.42
CA TRP A 53 -11.09 17.60 -10.50
C TRP A 53 -10.95 16.25 -9.80
N VAL A 54 -12.05 15.69 -9.30
CA VAL A 54 -12.06 14.39 -8.62
C VAL A 54 -11.62 13.27 -9.58
N LEU A 55 -12.13 13.26 -10.81
CA LEU A 55 -11.73 12.28 -11.82
C LEU A 55 -10.23 12.38 -12.17
N GLY A 56 -9.70 13.61 -12.30
CA GLY A 56 -8.27 13.81 -12.52
C GLY A 56 -7.40 13.29 -11.36
N PHE A 57 -7.84 13.50 -10.12
CA PHE A 57 -7.14 13.03 -8.93
C PHE A 57 -7.11 11.50 -8.82
N ILE A 58 -8.21 10.83 -9.18
CA ILE A 58 -8.30 9.36 -9.21
C ILE A 58 -7.30 8.79 -10.23
N LEU A 59 -7.25 9.34 -11.45
CA LEU A 59 -6.30 8.89 -12.48
C LEU A 59 -4.84 9.10 -12.06
N PHE A 60 -4.55 10.22 -11.38
CA PHE A 60 -3.22 10.50 -10.83
C PHE A 60 -2.80 9.46 -9.79
N MET A 61 -3.71 9.08 -8.87
CA MET A 61 -3.43 8.03 -7.88
C MET A 61 -3.14 6.68 -8.53
N ILE A 62 -3.89 6.30 -9.56
CA ILE A 62 -3.67 5.05 -10.30
C ILE A 62 -2.28 5.03 -10.98
N PHE A 63 -1.84 6.16 -11.53
CA PHE A 63 -0.52 6.30 -12.14
C PHE A 63 0.61 6.13 -11.10
N PHE A 64 0.48 6.71 -9.91
CA PHE A 64 1.46 6.54 -8.82
C PHE A 64 1.51 5.11 -8.30
N TYR A 65 0.37 4.43 -8.15
CA TYR A 65 0.33 3.03 -7.76
C TYR A 65 1.01 2.12 -8.78
N SER A 66 0.77 2.35 -10.08
CA SER A 66 1.30 1.50 -11.16
C SER A 66 2.83 1.56 -11.26
N ASN A 67 3.43 2.73 -11.03
CA ASN A 67 4.88 2.92 -11.07
C ASN A 67 5.63 2.13 -9.98
N ASN A 68 4.99 1.83 -8.85
CA ASN A 68 5.64 1.10 -7.75
C ASN A 68 5.61 -0.43 -7.91
N SER A 69 4.87 -0.96 -8.88
CA SER A 69 4.72 -2.41 -9.12
C SER A 69 6.07 -3.15 -9.29
N LYS A 70 7.02 -2.55 -10.02
CA LYS A 70 8.36 -3.14 -10.23
C LYS A 70 9.17 -3.24 -8.94
N LYS A 71 9.07 -2.21 -8.08
CA LYS A 71 9.76 -2.19 -6.78
C LYS A 71 9.16 -3.24 -5.84
N ILE A 72 7.83 -3.35 -5.80
CA ILE A 72 7.10 -4.36 -5.01
C ILE A 72 7.50 -5.77 -5.44
N LYS A 73 7.50 -6.08 -6.75
CA LYS A 73 7.94 -7.38 -7.26
C LYS A 73 9.40 -7.70 -6.91
N LYS A 74 10.29 -6.71 -6.96
CA LYS A 74 11.70 -6.89 -6.55
C LYS A 74 11.82 -7.18 -5.05
N LEU A 75 10.98 -6.55 -4.24
CA LEU A 75 10.94 -6.76 -2.79
C LEU A 75 10.39 -8.14 -2.45
N GLU A 76 9.30 -8.57 -3.08
CA GLU A 76 8.71 -9.89 -2.92
C GLU A 76 9.71 -11.01 -3.27
N ASN A 77 10.46 -10.85 -4.37
CA ASN A 77 11.51 -11.80 -4.74
C ASN A 77 12.67 -11.85 -3.74
N LYS A 78 13.01 -10.73 -3.08
CA LYS A 78 14.03 -10.72 -2.02
C LYS A 78 13.52 -11.44 -0.77
N ILE A 79 12.28 -11.21 -0.38
CA ILE A 79 11.64 -11.90 0.77
C ILE A 79 11.61 -13.41 0.52
N LYS A 80 11.15 -13.86 -0.66
CA LYS A 80 11.16 -15.29 -1.05
C LYS A 80 12.55 -15.92 -1.10
N LYS A 81 13.61 -15.12 -1.28
CA LYS A 81 15.00 -15.62 -1.21
C LYS A 81 15.46 -15.74 0.24
N LEU A 82 15.11 -14.78 1.10
CA LEU A 82 15.43 -14.83 2.53
C LEU A 82 14.70 -15.96 3.23
N GLU A 83 13.40 -16.13 2.98
CA GLU A 83 12.59 -17.22 3.56
C GLU A 83 13.15 -18.61 3.20
N ARG A 84 13.65 -18.77 1.96
CA ARG A 84 14.33 -20.01 1.55
C ARG A 84 15.67 -20.23 2.25
N LYS A 85 16.45 -19.17 2.46
CA LYS A 85 17.71 -19.24 3.21
C LYS A 85 17.47 -19.61 4.68
N GLU A 86 16.48 -18.98 5.31
CA GLU A 86 16.10 -19.24 6.69
C GLU A 86 15.60 -20.68 6.87
N LYS A 87 14.73 -21.17 5.97
CA LYS A 87 14.30 -22.58 5.96
C LYS A 87 15.46 -23.55 5.80
N GLY A 88 16.40 -23.28 4.88
CA GLY A 88 17.60 -24.09 4.72
C GLY A 88 18.54 -24.05 5.94
N ASN A 89 18.66 -22.90 6.60
CA ASN A 89 19.45 -22.76 7.82
C ASN A 89 18.84 -23.58 8.98
N ALA A 90 17.51 -23.56 9.13
CA ALA A 90 16.82 -24.36 10.13
C ALA A 90 16.98 -25.88 9.88
N GLU A 91 16.96 -26.31 8.62
CA GLU A 91 17.22 -27.71 8.25
C GLU A 91 18.68 -28.10 8.52
N MET A 92 19.65 -27.25 8.20
CA MET A 92 21.06 -27.47 8.54
C MET A 92 21.30 -27.53 10.05
N SER A 93 20.69 -26.63 10.82
CA SER A 93 20.78 -26.65 12.29
C SER A 93 20.28 -27.98 12.86
N ARG A 94 19.15 -28.50 12.33
CA ARG A 94 18.64 -29.82 12.71
C ARG A 94 19.59 -30.96 12.33
N LEU A 95 20.13 -30.97 11.11
CA LEU A 95 21.09 -32.00 10.68
C LEU A 95 22.35 -32.01 11.56
N LEU A 96 22.85 -30.84 11.94
CA LEU A 96 24.01 -30.72 12.83
C LEU A 96 23.69 -31.19 14.26
N GLN A 97 22.46 -30.95 14.76
CA GLN A 97 22.02 -31.52 16.04
C GLN A 97 22.00 -33.06 16.01
N GLU A 98 21.63 -33.67 14.90
CA GLU A 98 21.69 -35.13 14.71
C GLU A 98 23.14 -35.68 14.64
N MET A 99 24.14 -34.80 14.49
CA MET A 99 25.57 -35.12 14.45
C MET A 99 26.28 -34.91 15.79
N ILE A 100 25.60 -34.48 16.85
CA ILE A 100 26.19 -34.31 18.18
C ILE A 100 26.77 -35.65 18.66
N GLY A 101 28.04 -35.65 19.05
CA GLY A 101 28.78 -36.83 19.51
C GLY A 101 29.33 -37.73 18.40
N LYS A 102 29.26 -37.30 17.13
CA LYS A 102 29.92 -37.95 15.99
C LYS A 102 31.14 -37.12 15.55
N GLU A 103 32.02 -37.72 14.75
CA GLU A 103 33.21 -37.07 14.16
C GLU A 103 33.02 -36.83 12.64
N PRO A 104 32.12 -35.91 12.21
CA PRO A 104 31.99 -35.59 10.79
C PRO A 104 33.20 -34.81 10.26
N ILE A 105 33.43 -34.93 8.95
CA ILE A 105 34.37 -34.07 8.21
C ILE A 105 33.62 -32.79 7.83
N ILE A 106 33.96 -31.69 8.51
CA ILE A 106 33.32 -30.38 8.28
C ILE A 106 34.25 -29.51 7.44
N THR A 107 33.77 -29.11 6.26
CA THR A 107 34.47 -28.16 5.40
C THR A 107 33.74 -26.83 5.40
N GLY A 108 34.44 -25.76 5.77
CA GLY A 108 33.90 -24.40 5.86
C GLY A 108 34.84 -23.38 5.25
N VAL A 109 34.38 -22.13 5.12
CA VAL A 109 35.17 -21.03 4.52
C VAL A 109 36.54 -20.86 5.21
N TYR A 110 36.61 -21.15 6.52
CA TYR A 110 37.81 -21.02 7.35
C TYR A 110 38.22 -22.34 8.04
N ILE A 111 37.70 -23.48 7.58
CA ILE A 111 37.94 -24.82 8.14
C ILE A 111 38.35 -25.74 7.00
N GLY A 112 39.56 -26.30 7.09
CA GLY A 112 40.03 -27.35 6.17
C GLY A 112 39.36 -28.70 6.48
N PRO A 113 39.43 -29.67 5.56
CA PRO A 113 38.82 -30.98 5.75
C PRO A 113 39.56 -31.74 6.88
N ASP A 114 39.01 -31.67 8.08
CA ASP A 114 39.52 -32.31 9.29
C ASP A 114 38.35 -32.97 10.05
N ASN A 115 38.63 -34.04 10.78
CA ASN A 115 37.66 -34.69 11.66
C ASN A 115 37.48 -33.83 12.91
N TRP A 116 36.30 -33.23 13.04
CA TRP A 116 35.90 -32.47 14.23
C TRP A 116 34.71 -33.16 14.88
N GLU A 117 34.79 -33.39 16.19
CA GLU A 117 33.66 -33.83 16.98
C GLU A 117 32.70 -32.65 17.23
N VAL A 118 31.41 -32.85 16.94
CA VAL A 118 30.37 -31.86 17.26
C VAL A 118 29.95 -32.04 18.72
N VAL A 119 30.32 -31.09 19.57
CA VAL A 119 30.02 -31.15 21.02
C VAL A 119 28.69 -30.50 21.33
N ASP A 120 28.40 -29.38 20.69
CA ASP A 120 27.20 -28.59 20.96
C ASP A 120 26.80 -27.75 19.74
N VAL A 121 25.50 -27.52 19.58
CA VAL A 121 24.91 -26.79 18.44
C VAL A 121 23.83 -25.85 18.95
N ASP A 122 24.08 -24.55 18.81
CA ASP A 122 23.11 -23.46 19.02
C ASP A 122 22.46 -23.04 17.69
N GLU A 123 21.49 -22.12 17.73
CA GLU A 123 20.77 -21.62 16.53
C GLU A 123 21.70 -20.94 15.49
N GLU A 124 22.81 -20.34 15.91
CA GLU A 124 23.74 -19.64 15.02
C GLU A 124 25.16 -20.23 15.03
N TRP A 125 25.53 -21.00 16.05
CA TRP A 125 26.90 -21.42 16.32
C TRP A 125 27.03 -22.91 16.53
N VAL A 126 28.13 -23.49 16.07
CA VAL A 126 28.52 -24.88 16.29
C VAL A 126 29.81 -24.88 17.08
N LYS A 127 29.85 -25.66 18.16
CA LYS A 127 31.05 -25.90 18.95
C LYS A 127 31.68 -27.22 18.53
N LEU A 128 32.85 -27.10 17.93
CA LEU A 128 33.66 -28.21 17.45
C LEU A 128 34.80 -28.50 18.42
N ARG A 129 35.11 -29.77 18.59
CA ARG A 129 36.24 -30.28 19.37
C ARG A 129 37.12 -31.13 18.47
N SER A 130 38.41 -30.94 18.54
CA SER A 130 39.39 -31.85 17.93
C SER A 130 40.43 -32.19 18.98
N VAL A 131 40.86 -33.45 18.98
CA VAL A 131 41.92 -33.95 19.85
C VAL A 131 43.13 -34.18 18.96
N ASP A 132 44.19 -33.39 19.17
CA ASP A 132 45.45 -33.63 18.47
C ASP A 132 46.03 -34.99 18.89
N ASN A 133 46.90 -35.58 18.07
CA ASN A 133 47.68 -36.80 18.39
C ASN A 133 48.53 -36.69 19.69
N THR A 134 48.65 -35.49 20.27
CA THR A 134 49.33 -35.22 21.54
C THR A 134 48.37 -35.16 22.75
N GLY A 135 47.10 -35.47 22.56
CA GLY A 135 46.05 -35.44 23.60
C GLY A 135 45.57 -34.04 23.98
N LYS A 136 45.98 -33.00 23.25
CA LYS A 136 45.52 -31.63 23.48
C LYS A 136 44.18 -31.40 22.81
N GLU A 137 43.21 -30.96 23.61
CA GLU A 137 41.86 -30.61 23.15
C GLU A 137 41.85 -29.19 22.59
N LYS A 138 41.33 -29.02 21.38
CA LYS A 138 41.08 -27.72 20.76
C LYS A 138 39.58 -27.54 20.57
N PHE A 139 39.08 -26.38 20.95
CA PHE A 139 37.69 -25.98 20.69
C PHE A 139 37.65 -24.89 19.63
N LYS A 140 36.73 -25.03 18.68
CA LYS A 140 36.47 -24.03 17.64
C LYS A 140 34.98 -23.72 17.60
N LEU A 141 34.63 -22.43 17.51
CA LEU A 141 33.28 -21.95 17.32
C LEU A 141 33.14 -21.48 15.87
N GLN A 142 32.16 -22.02 15.16
CA GLN A 142 31.89 -21.68 13.76
C GLN A 142 30.41 -21.35 13.58
N ARG A 143 30.10 -20.36 12.73
CA ARG A 143 28.70 -20.08 12.37
C ARG A 143 28.16 -21.16 11.43
N ILE A 144 26.90 -21.52 11.61
CA ILE A 144 26.21 -22.50 10.74
C ILE A 144 26.21 -22.01 9.28
N GLU A 145 26.06 -20.70 9.06
CA GLU A 145 26.06 -20.10 7.71
C GLU A 145 27.37 -20.24 6.94
N ASP A 146 28.49 -20.45 7.63
CA ASP A 146 29.83 -20.55 7.03
C ASP A 146 30.23 -21.99 6.68
N ILE A 147 29.43 -22.98 7.09
CA ILE A 147 29.64 -24.40 6.81
C ILE A 147 29.11 -24.70 5.41
N GLN A 148 29.97 -25.24 4.54
CA GLN A 148 29.62 -25.52 3.15
C GLN A 148 29.21 -26.98 2.95
N THR A 149 30.02 -27.89 3.46
CA THR A 149 29.84 -29.33 3.28
C THR A 149 30.13 -30.05 4.58
N VAL A 150 29.29 -31.05 4.88
CA VAL A 150 29.51 -31.98 5.98
C VAL A 150 29.46 -33.39 5.40
N GLU A 151 30.56 -34.11 5.50
CA GLU A 151 30.66 -35.51 5.10
C GLU A 151 30.70 -36.38 6.36
N PHE A 152 29.94 -37.47 6.35
CA PHE A 152 29.93 -38.44 7.45
C PHE A 152 30.10 -39.83 6.87
N ASP A 153 30.94 -40.64 7.51
CA ASP A 153 30.99 -42.06 7.25
C ASP A 153 29.80 -42.71 7.98
N GLY A 154 28.83 -43.19 7.21
CA GLY A 154 27.70 -43.94 7.73
C GLY A 154 28.12 -45.38 8.01
N GLU A 155 28.19 -45.76 9.28
CA GLU A 155 28.13 -47.17 9.70
C GLU A 155 26.74 -47.77 9.47
#